data_AF-A0A7X7UB89-F1
#
_entry.id   AF-A0A7X7UB89-F1
#
_cell.length_a   1.000
_cell.length_b   1.000
_cell.length_c   1.000
_cell.angle_alpha   90.00
_cell.angle_beta   90.00
_cell.angle_gamma   90.00
#
_symmetry.space_group_name_H-M   'P 1'
#
loop_
_entity.id
_entity.type
_entity.pdbx_description
1 polymer ?
#
loop_
_entity_poly.entity_id
_entity_poly.type
_entity_poly.pdbx_seq_one_letter_code
_entity_poly.pdbx_strand_id
1 'polypeptide(L)'
;MARIAFCQEFLYSYMSFTALSAALKQAGHQVELFCFSGLSDRPILDDLIRFKPDLVGFSVLTPSRDWSLATAKRIKSRLDTLVIFGNLEAIFHPEVIENSAVDIVCRWEGEAPLLELARRLDRRLSYDDIPGLWVKTSVGIARNDHPGILTDLDAAPFQDLALYDKYSYFRHSRVLPILCGRGCPFNCRYCFNPLLREYYGGRRYLRKRRAERVIEELRRHEADRFFKHVLIVDETMWNDNDWLREFLLLYRRYVHKPIIANYRFGALRDEDFLLMKQAGVEALIVASETGDEEQRRTLLGKNVANEEIIRVCRRLREVGIAVGCSVFFGLPGDRVNDHLRRLAFFRKLNPTYLWSTFFQPYPGLALTADPVVQAALPANVEFHPTYHHDIVLDVPEKERLARLKKIYFLCVKFPRLSSWFMRLTKWDIPLLFSGLFFLHFAYYAKVFERLSFRQYLAHVRLLALKPLWKYILAKN
;
A
#
# COMPACT_ATOMS: atom_id res chain seq x y z
N MET A 1 -11.87 30.91 -4.03
CA MET A 1 -11.39 29.70 -3.34
C MET A 1 -11.28 28.58 -4.36
N ALA A 2 -10.12 27.94 -4.49
CA ALA A 2 -9.97 26.76 -5.37
C ALA A 2 -10.76 25.53 -4.85
N ARG A 3 -11.29 24.74 -5.79
CA ARG A 3 -12.05 23.50 -5.58
C ARG A 3 -11.28 22.31 -6.12
N ILE A 4 -10.89 21.40 -5.23
CA ILE A 4 -10.03 20.25 -5.55
C ILE A 4 -10.83 18.96 -5.42
N ALA A 5 -10.83 18.14 -6.47
CA ALA A 5 -11.42 16.81 -6.49
C ALA A 5 -10.32 15.74 -6.47
N PHE A 6 -10.27 14.89 -5.44
CA PHE A 6 -9.39 13.72 -5.42
C PHE A 6 -10.12 12.49 -5.94
N CYS A 7 -9.48 11.71 -6.81
CA CYS A 7 -10.06 10.51 -7.42
C CYS A 7 -9.28 9.25 -7.03
N GLN A 8 -9.99 8.18 -6.66
CA GLN A 8 -9.38 6.86 -6.42
C GLN A 8 -10.30 5.71 -6.82
N GLU A 9 -9.73 4.54 -7.08
CA GLU A 9 -10.46 3.30 -7.37
C GLU A 9 -10.57 2.33 -6.18
N PHE A 10 -9.61 2.33 -5.25
CA PHE A 10 -9.61 1.34 -4.17
C PHE A 10 -10.45 1.73 -2.96
N LEU A 11 -10.85 0.73 -2.19
CA LEU A 11 -11.55 0.87 -0.92
C LEU A 11 -10.58 0.91 0.26
N TYR A 12 -9.62 1.82 0.16
CA TYR A 12 -8.63 2.06 1.19
C TYR A 12 -8.44 3.57 1.34
N SER A 13 -8.30 4.05 2.58
CA SER A 13 -8.03 5.46 2.84
C SER A 13 -6.60 5.78 2.46
N TYR A 14 -6.40 6.64 1.46
CA TYR A 14 -5.07 7.05 1.03
C TYR A 14 -4.56 8.11 2.00
N MET A 15 -3.54 7.75 2.79
CA MET A 15 -2.94 8.69 3.74
C MET A 15 -2.35 9.94 3.05
N SER A 16 -1.96 9.81 1.78
CA SER A 16 -1.57 10.97 0.96
C SER A 16 -2.73 11.95 0.80
N PHE A 17 -3.91 11.50 0.41
CA PHE A 17 -5.08 12.38 0.26
C PHE A 17 -5.56 12.99 1.57
N THR A 18 -5.47 12.26 2.68
CA THR A 18 -5.85 12.81 3.99
C THR A 18 -4.88 13.89 4.46
N ALA A 19 -3.57 13.75 4.17
CA ALA A 19 -2.57 14.79 4.44
C ALA A 19 -2.79 16.03 3.56
N LEU A 20 -2.95 15.82 2.24
CA LEU A 20 -3.16 16.89 1.28
C LEU A 20 -4.46 17.66 1.55
N SER A 21 -5.55 16.95 1.83
CA SER A 21 -6.84 17.55 2.17
C SER A 21 -6.76 18.40 3.42
N ALA A 22 -6.07 17.93 4.47
CA ALA A 22 -5.89 18.70 5.70
C ALA A 22 -5.17 20.03 5.45
N ALA A 23 -4.06 20.00 4.70
CA ALA A 23 -3.30 21.21 4.35
C ALA A 23 -4.12 22.20 3.49
N LEU A 24 -4.81 21.70 2.47
CA LEU A 24 -5.64 22.51 1.58
C LEU A 24 -6.83 23.14 2.32
N LYS A 25 -7.54 22.36 3.15
CA LYS A 25 -8.69 22.87 3.93
C LYS A 25 -8.24 23.89 4.98
N GLN A 26 -7.11 23.67 5.64
CA GLN A 26 -6.54 24.65 6.58
C GLN A 26 -6.23 25.98 5.90
N ALA A 27 -5.84 25.95 4.62
CA ALA A 27 -5.62 27.14 3.81
C ALA A 27 -6.90 27.76 3.22
N GLY A 28 -8.08 27.20 3.54
CA GLY A 28 -9.37 27.72 3.11
C GLY A 28 -9.83 27.23 1.74
N HIS A 29 -9.28 26.13 1.21
CA HIS A 29 -9.74 25.53 -0.06
C HIS A 29 -10.84 24.47 0.15
N GLN A 30 -11.66 24.24 -0.89
CA GLN A 30 -12.64 23.16 -0.90
C GLN A 30 -12.02 21.88 -1.44
N VAL A 31 -12.16 20.77 -0.70
CA VAL A 31 -11.61 19.47 -1.09
C VAL A 31 -12.67 18.39 -0.94
N GLU A 32 -12.86 17.61 -1.99
CA GLU A 32 -13.75 16.45 -2.00
C GLU A 32 -13.09 15.20 -2.62
N LEU A 33 -13.45 14.04 -2.08
CA LEU A 33 -13.04 12.74 -2.61
C LEU A 33 -14.10 12.14 -3.53
N PHE A 34 -13.71 11.51 -4.62
CA PHE A 34 -14.56 10.77 -5.54
C PHE A 34 -14.02 9.34 -5.71
N CYS A 35 -14.63 8.38 -5.01
CA CYS A 35 -14.23 6.97 -5.00
C CYS A 35 -15.00 6.15 -6.05
N PHE A 36 -14.30 5.69 -7.09
CA PHE A 36 -14.82 4.91 -8.22
C PHE A 36 -14.71 3.39 -8.03
N SER A 37 -14.88 2.90 -6.80
CA SER A 37 -14.75 1.47 -6.46
C SER A 37 -15.84 0.56 -7.04
N GLY A 38 -16.88 1.14 -7.65
CA GLY A 38 -18.03 0.38 -8.16
C GLY A 38 -18.96 -0.18 -7.09
N LEU A 39 -18.77 0.18 -5.81
CA LEU A 39 -19.71 -0.14 -4.72
C LEU A 39 -20.70 0.97 -4.40
N SER A 40 -20.49 2.16 -4.94
CA SER A 40 -21.44 3.26 -4.77
C SER A 40 -22.48 3.20 -5.87
N ASP A 41 -23.75 3.14 -5.49
CA ASP A 41 -24.89 3.28 -6.41
C ASP A 41 -25.04 4.74 -6.93
N ARG A 42 -24.24 5.67 -6.40
CA ARG A 42 -24.23 7.07 -6.86
C ARG A 42 -23.49 7.20 -8.20
N PRO A 43 -23.98 8.05 -9.11
CA PRO A 43 -23.24 8.42 -10.30
C PRO A 43 -22.06 9.34 -9.92
N ILE A 44 -20.97 8.75 -9.45
CA ILE A 44 -19.79 9.46 -8.91
C ILE A 44 -19.24 10.51 -9.89
N LEU A 45 -19.26 10.21 -11.19
CA LEU A 45 -18.85 11.18 -12.20
C LEU A 45 -19.79 12.40 -12.24
N ASP A 46 -21.10 12.21 -12.16
CA ASP A 46 -22.05 13.32 -12.19
C ASP A 46 -21.96 14.16 -10.92
N ASP A 47 -21.69 13.53 -9.76
CA ASP A 47 -21.37 14.24 -8.51
C ASP A 47 -20.11 15.10 -8.68
N LEU A 48 -19.05 14.56 -9.29
CA LEU A 48 -17.80 15.29 -9.58
C LEU A 48 -18.05 16.45 -10.54
N ILE A 49 -18.84 16.24 -11.60
CA ILE A 49 -19.21 17.29 -12.56
C ILE A 49 -19.98 18.42 -11.87
N ARG A 50 -20.93 18.10 -10.98
CA ARG A 50 -21.65 19.10 -10.16
C ARG A 50 -20.72 19.85 -9.21
N PHE A 51 -19.69 19.17 -8.70
CA PHE A 51 -18.67 19.79 -7.88
C PHE A 51 -17.77 20.75 -8.67
N LYS A 52 -17.75 20.75 -10.01
CA LYS A 52 -17.01 21.73 -10.85
C LYS A 52 -15.61 22.08 -10.29
N PRO A 53 -14.70 21.09 -10.16
CA PRO A 53 -13.38 21.32 -9.61
C PRO A 53 -12.51 22.18 -10.54
N ASP A 54 -11.67 23.02 -9.96
CA ASP A 54 -10.59 23.73 -10.66
C ASP A 54 -9.40 22.77 -10.93
N LEU A 55 -9.26 21.75 -10.07
CA LEU A 55 -8.19 20.76 -10.13
C LEU A 55 -8.69 19.37 -9.74
N VAL A 56 -8.36 18.36 -10.56
CA VAL A 56 -8.62 16.95 -10.29
C VAL A 56 -7.30 16.22 -10.03
N GLY A 57 -7.14 15.69 -8.82
CA GLY A 57 -5.93 15.01 -8.38
C GLY A 57 -6.07 13.48 -8.32
N PHE A 58 -5.05 12.79 -8.83
CA PHE A 58 -4.91 11.34 -8.73
C PHE A 58 -3.61 10.97 -8.00
N SER A 59 -3.69 10.00 -7.08
CA SER A 59 -2.52 9.37 -6.47
C SER A 59 -2.26 8.07 -7.23
N VAL A 60 -1.28 8.08 -8.12
CA VAL A 60 -1.11 7.03 -9.14
C VAL A 60 0.08 6.14 -8.79
N LEU A 61 -0.24 4.87 -8.53
CA LEU A 61 0.73 3.78 -8.57
C LEU A 61 0.75 3.20 -9.99
N THR A 62 1.86 2.59 -10.40
CA THR A 62 1.99 1.92 -11.72
C THR A 62 0.80 1.03 -12.11
N PRO A 63 0.28 0.13 -11.25
CA PRO A 63 -0.88 -0.67 -11.62
C PRO A 63 -2.17 0.15 -11.84
N SER A 64 -2.28 1.35 -11.24
CA SER A 64 -3.46 2.21 -11.34
C SER A 64 -3.38 3.23 -12.48
N ARG A 65 -2.29 3.22 -13.27
CA ARG A 65 -2.07 4.20 -14.35
C ARG A 65 -3.19 4.21 -15.37
N ASP A 66 -3.51 3.06 -15.94
CA ASP A 66 -4.45 2.99 -17.07
C ASP A 66 -5.86 3.37 -16.64
N TRP A 67 -6.26 2.95 -15.43
CA TRP A 67 -7.52 3.38 -14.83
C TRP A 67 -7.55 4.91 -14.61
N SER A 68 -6.45 5.48 -14.10
CA SER A 68 -6.34 6.92 -13.83
C SER A 68 -6.43 7.72 -15.13
N LEU A 69 -5.72 7.30 -16.18
CA LEU A 69 -5.76 7.93 -17.51
C LEU A 69 -7.15 7.85 -18.14
N ALA A 70 -7.79 6.67 -18.11
CA ALA A 70 -9.13 6.49 -18.64
C ALA A 70 -10.17 7.36 -17.90
N THR A 71 -10.04 7.45 -16.57
CA THR A 71 -10.92 8.27 -15.73
C THR A 71 -10.71 9.76 -15.96
N ALA A 72 -9.45 10.20 -16.01
CA ALA A 72 -9.09 11.59 -16.33
C ALA A 72 -9.64 12.01 -17.70
N LYS A 73 -9.45 11.18 -18.73
CA LYS A 73 -10.01 11.43 -20.08
C LYS A 73 -11.53 11.58 -20.06
N ARG A 74 -12.23 10.73 -19.30
CA ARG A 74 -13.69 10.80 -19.15
C ARG A 74 -14.16 12.06 -18.41
N ILE A 75 -13.37 12.57 -17.48
CA ILE A 75 -13.66 13.84 -16.78
C ILE A 75 -13.45 15.02 -17.72
N LYS A 76 -12.30 15.08 -18.42
CA LYS A 76 -11.97 16.17 -19.35
C LYS A 76 -12.90 16.25 -20.56
N SER A 77 -13.56 15.16 -20.95
CA SER A 77 -14.58 15.21 -22.00
C SER A 77 -15.90 15.88 -21.57
N ARG A 78 -16.04 16.21 -20.28
CA ARG A 78 -17.25 16.79 -19.67
C ARG A 78 -16.99 18.09 -18.93
N LEU A 79 -15.74 18.38 -18.59
CA LEU A 79 -15.31 19.55 -17.84
C LEU A 79 -14.00 20.08 -18.40
N ASP A 80 -13.90 21.40 -18.49
CA ASP A 80 -12.62 22.09 -18.65
C ASP A 80 -11.99 22.27 -17.27
N THR A 81 -11.09 21.36 -16.90
CA THR A 81 -10.46 21.29 -15.57
C THR A 81 -9.05 20.74 -15.70
N LEU A 82 -8.16 21.17 -14.79
CA LEU A 82 -6.79 20.67 -14.74
C LEU A 82 -6.74 19.29 -14.10
N VAL A 83 -5.91 18.41 -14.65
CA VAL A 83 -5.63 17.09 -14.07
C VAL A 83 -4.19 17.02 -13.60
N ILE A 84 -4.01 16.67 -12.33
CA ILE A 84 -2.70 16.43 -11.71
C ILE A 84 -2.53 14.97 -11.28
N PHE A 85 -1.42 14.35 -11.71
CA PHE A 85 -1.01 13.03 -11.24
C PHE A 85 0.15 13.18 -10.25
N GLY A 86 0.10 12.47 -9.13
CA GLY A 86 1.19 12.36 -8.17
C GLY A 86 1.47 10.91 -7.78
N ASN A 87 2.31 10.71 -6.76
CA ASN A 87 2.75 9.39 -6.26
C ASN A 87 3.76 8.70 -7.21
N LEU A 88 4.08 7.42 -6.98
CA LEU A 88 5.22 6.73 -7.58
C LEU A 88 5.24 6.78 -9.12
N GLU A 89 4.08 6.76 -9.79
CA GLU A 89 4.04 6.88 -11.25
C GLU A 89 4.56 8.25 -11.70
N ALA A 90 4.14 9.34 -11.07
CA ALA A 90 4.62 10.68 -11.40
C ALA A 90 6.10 10.90 -11.04
N ILE A 91 6.65 10.12 -10.10
CA ILE A 91 8.06 10.22 -9.69
C ILE A 91 8.96 9.48 -10.67
N PHE A 92 8.64 8.22 -10.97
CA PHE A 92 9.47 7.32 -11.78
C PHE A 92 9.16 7.37 -13.27
N HIS A 93 7.93 7.75 -13.64
CA HIS A 93 7.44 7.86 -15.01
C HIS A 93 6.78 9.23 -15.29
N PRO A 94 7.49 10.35 -15.06
CA PRO A 94 6.92 11.69 -15.23
C PRO A 94 6.50 11.98 -16.69
N GLU A 95 6.99 11.22 -17.66
CA GLU A 95 6.55 11.22 -19.08
C GLU A 95 5.05 10.92 -19.25
N VAL A 96 4.37 10.38 -18.22
CA VAL A 96 2.90 10.25 -18.22
C VAL A 96 2.20 11.59 -18.49
N ILE A 97 2.86 12.72 -18.20
CA ILE A 97 2.37 14.05 -18.56
C ILE A 97 2.13 14.18 -20.06
N GLU A 98 2.85 13.49 -20.94
CA GLU A 98 2.69 13.62 -22.40
C GLU A 98 1.29 13.19 -22.86
N ASN A 99 0.60 12.35 -22.08
CA ASN A 99 -0.78 11.98 -22.33
C ASN A 99 -1.71 13.20 -22.25
N SER A 100 -2.60 13.39 -23.23
CA SER A 100 -3.53 14.53 -23.29
C SER A 100 -4.51 14.62 -22.10
N ALA A 101 -4.70 13.52 -21.37
CA ALA A 101 -5.53 13.49 -20.16
C ALA A 101 -4.86 14.11 -18.92
N VAL A 102 -3.56 14.40 -18.96
CA VAL A 102 -2.77 14.90 -17.82
C VAL A 102 -2.21 16.28 -18.13
N ASP A 103 -2.39 17.24 -17.23
CA ASP A 103 -1.92 18.62 -17.38
C ASP A 103 -0.69 18.91 -16.52
N ILE A 104 -0.61 18.26 -15.35
CA ILE A 104 0.43 18.46 -14.36
C ILE A 104 0.88 17.11 -13.81
N VAL A 105 2.18 16.92 -13.59
CA VAL A 105 2.68 15.85 -12.71
C VAL A 105 3.37 16.45 -11.49
N CYS A 106 2.99 15.95 -10.32
CA CYS A 106 3.62 16.26 -9.05
C CYS A 106 4.69 15.21 -8.77
N ARG A 107 5.94 15.58 -9.01
CA ARG A 107 7.09 14.82 -8.56
C ARG A 107 7.25 15.11 -7.07
N TRP A 108 7.63 14.08 -6.30
CA TRP A 108 7.98 14.19 -4.89
C TRP A 108 6.80 14.33 -3.91
N GLU A 109 7.00 14.98 -2.75
CA GLU A 109 5.96 15.21 -1.74
C GLU A 109 4.99 16.29 -2.22
N GLY A 110 3.69 16.00 -2.15
CA GLY A 110 2.67 16.82 -2.78
C GLY A 110 2.19 18.00 -1.94
N GLU A 111 2.46 18.02 -0.63
CA GLU A 111 1.85 18.97 0.31
C GLU A 111 2.15 20.42 -0.04
N ALA A 112 3.43 20.77 -0.14
CA ALA A 112 3.85 22.12 -0.50
C ALA A 112 3.46 22.51 -1.94
N PRO A 113 3.79 21.73 -2.99
CA PRO A 113 3.48 22.14 -4.36
C PRO A 113 1.99 22.17 -4.67
N LEU A 114 1.19 21.24 -4.12
CA LEU A 114 -0.26 21.25 -4.33
C LEU A 114 -0.93 22.42 -3.61
N LEU A 115 -0.47 22.76 -2.40
CA LEU A 115 -0.97 23.92 -1.67
C LEU A 115 -0.65 25.22 -2.40
N GLU A 116 0.57 25.35 -2.92
CA GLU A 116 0.95 26.51 -3.72
C GLU A 116 0.14 26.58 -5.01
N LEU A 117 -0.01 25.47 -5.72
CA LEU A 117 -0.86 25.39 -6.92
C LEU A 117 -2.29 25.84 -6.61
N ALA A 118 -2.91 25.34 -5.53
CA ALA A 118 -4.27 25.74 -5.15
C ALA A 118 -4.38 27.24 -4.84
N ARG A 119 -3.39 27.84 -4.17
CA ARG A 119 -3.35 29.29 -3.91
C ARG A 119 -3.23 30.10 -5.20
N ARG A 120 -2.41 29.64 -6.14
CA ARG A 120 -2.22 30.32 -7.42
C ARG A 120 -3.44 30.19 -8.32
N LEU A 121 -4.09 29.03 -8.35
CA LEU A 121 -5.37 28.84 -9.05
C LEU A 121 -6.45 29.78 -8.49
N ASP A 122 -6.55 29.88 -7.16
CA ASP A 122 -7.50 30.78 -6.50
C ASP A 122 -7.29 32.26 -6.87
N ARG A 123 -6.02 32.68 -6.95
CA ARG A 123 -5.62 34.05 -7.28
C ARG A 123 -5.45 34.29 -8.78
N ARG A 124 -5.68 33.29 -9.63
CA ARG A 124 -5.44 33.31 -11.09
C ARG A 124 -4.01 33.75 -11.46
N LEU A 125 -3.03 33.26 -10.71
CA LEU A 125 -1.60 33.49 -10.95
C LEU A 125 -1.00 32.34 -11.76
N SER A 126 0.12 32.59 -12.47
CA SER A 126 0.88 31.53 -13.13
C SER A 126 1.40 30.52 -12.13
N TYR A 127 1.50 29.25 -12.51
CA TYR A 127 1.93 28.14 -11.65
C TYR A 127 2.93 27.20 -12.37
N ASP A 128 3.48 27.66 -13.49
CA ASP A 128 4.41 26.92 -14.34
C ASP A 128 5.81 26.76 -13.75
N ASP A 129 6.16 27.51 -12.71
CA ASP A 129 7.47 27.52 -12.05
C ASP A 129 7.47 26.84 -10.65
N ILE A 130 6.35 26.22 -10.23
CA ILE A 130 6.25 25.62 -8.90
C ILE A 130 7.23 24.44 -8.78
N PRO A 131 8.17 24.46 -7.82
CA PRO A 131 9.12 23.37 -7.61
C PRO A 131 8.43 22.02 -7.38
N GLY A 132 8.91 20.98 -8.05
CA GLY A 132 8.37 19.63 -7.99
C GLY A 132 7.24 19.37 -8.99
N LEU A 133 6.73 20.39 -9.68
CA LEU A 133 5.70 20.20 -10.71
C LEU A 133 6.30 20.20 -12.11
N TRP A 134 5.88 19.27 -12.95
CA TRP A 134 5.91 19.50 -14.39
C TRP A 134 4.54 19.97 -14.85
N VAL A 135 4.52 21.00 -15.70
CA VAL A 135 3.29 21.68 -16.11
C VAL A 135 3.27 21.80 -17.62
N LYS A 136 2.16 21.40 -18.25
CA LYS A 136 1.91 21.71 -19.66
C LYS A 136 1.60 23.19 -19.83
N THR A 137 2.33 23.83 -20.73
CA THR A 137 2.19 25.24 -21.11
C THR A 137 1.93 25.35 -22.62
N SER A 138 1.67 26.55 -23.11
CA SER A 138 1.51 26.82 -24.55
C SER A 138 2.78 26.57 -25.37
N VAL A 139 3.96 26.59 -24.75
CA VAL A 139 5.26 26.45 -25.43
C VAL A 139 5.93 25.09 -25.18
N GLY A 140 5.28 24.19 -24.43
CA GLY A 140 5.82 22.86 -24.10
C GLY A 140 5.60 22.50 -22.63
N ILE A 141 6.43 21.59 -22.10
CA ILE A 141 6.36 21.16 -20.70
C ILE A 141 7.42 21.89 -19.89
N ALA A 142 7.00 22.72 -18.93
CA ALA A 142 7.88 23.28 -17.90
C ALA A 142 8.23 22.19 -16.89
N ARG A 143 9.52 21.88 -16.73
CA ARG A 143 10.02 20.77 -15.88
C ARG A 143 10.75 21.30 -14.66
N ASN A 144 10.04 21.45 -13.52
CA ASN A 144 10.64 21.96 -12.29
C ASN A 144 11.10 20.81 -11.38
N ASP A 145 12.18 20.12 -11.75
CA ASP A 145 12.60 18.85 -11.12
C ASP A 145 13.06 18.91 -9.66
N HIS A 146 13.15 20.10 -9.07
CA HIS A 146 13.61 20.26 -7.70
C HIS A 146 12.63 19.62 -6.69
N PRO A 147 13.08 18.77 -5.75
CA PRO A 147 12.22 18.08 -4.78
C PRO A 147 11.54 18.96 -3.70
N GLY A 148 11.54 20.28 -3.91
CA GLY A 148 11.08 21.25 -2.92
C GLY A 148 11.76 21.11 -1.55
N ILE A 149 11.10 21.66 -0.54
CA ILE A 149 11.44 21.45 0.87
C ILE A 149 10.58 20.29 1.38
N LEU A 150 11.23 19.31 2.02
CA LEU A 150 10.52 18.19 2.65
C LEU A 150 9.53 18.69 3.71
N THR A 151 8.36 18.08 3.76
CA THR A 151 7.34 18.40 4.75
C THR A 151 7.84 18.13 6.16
N ASP A 152 7.73 19.13 7.03
CA ASP A 152 7.85 18.94 8.48
C ASP A 152 6.59 18.24 8.98
N LEU A 153 6.75 16.97 9.40
CA LEU A 153 5.64 16.11 9.79
C LEU A 153 5.02 16.52 11.14
N ASP A 154 5.75 17.25 12.00
CA ASP A 154 5.24 17.75 13.27
C ASP A 154 4.43 19.03 13.08
N ALA A 155 4.85 19.90 12.16
CA ALA A 155 4.16 21.13 11.80
C ALA A 155 2.94 20.90 10.88
N ALA A 156 2.93 19.79 10.13
CA ALA A 156 1.81 19.42 9.28
C ALA A 156 0.49 19.27 10.08
N PRO A 157 -0.66 19.60 9.48
CA PRO A 157 -1.95 19.35 10.10
C PRO A 157 -2.20 17.84 10.25
N PHE A 158 -3.04 17.49 11.22
CA PHE A 158 -3.51 16.12 11.38
C PHE A 158 -4.30 15.66 10.16
N GLN A 159 -4.26 14.35 9.91
CA GLN A 159 -4.83 13.72 8.74
C GLN A 159 -6.34 13.95 8.69
N ASP A 160 -6.84 14.44 7.55
CA ASP A 160 -8.27 14.66 7.33
C ASP A 160 -8.98 13.36 6.94
N LEU A 161 -9.20 12.49 7.93
CA LEU A 161 -9.96 11.25 7.73
C LEU A 161 -11.45 11.51 7.45
N ALA A 162 -11.97 12.70 7.79
CA ALA A 162 -13.34 13.09 7.51
C ALA A 162 -13.62 13.24 6.00
N LEU A 163 -12.57 13.44 5.19
CA LEU A 163 -12.63 13.37 3.73
C LEU A 163 -13.36 12.12 3.21
N TYR A 164 -13.26 11.00 3.94
CA TYR A 164 -13.84 9.71 3.54
C TYR A 164 -15.25 9.46 4.09
N ASP A 165 -15.78 10.28 5.02
CA ASP A 165 -16.99 9.96 5.79
C ASP A 165 -18.28 9.96 4.99
N LYS A 166 -18.31 10.62 3.83
CA LYS A 166 -19.47 10.56 2.93
C LYS A 166 -19.73 9.16 2.37
N TYR A 167 -18.74 8.27 2.45
CA TYR A 167 -18.84 6.89 2.02
C TYR A 167 -19.02 5.95 3.23
N SER A 168 -20.16 5.26 3.26
CA SER A 168 -20.53 4.35 4.34
C SER A 168 -19.46 3.29 4.67
N TYR A 169 -18.74 2.81 3.64
CA TYR A 169 -17.65 1.85 3.80
C TYR A 169 -16.52 2.35 4.72
N PHE A 170 -16.12 3.61 4.58
CA PHE A 170 -15.04 4.20 5.36
C PHE A 170 -15.53 4.75 6.71
N ARG A 171 -16.70 5.41 6.72
CA ARG A 171 -17.30 5.95 7.95
C ARG A 171 -17.51 4.89 9.03
N HIS A 172 -17.84 3.66 8.63
CA HIS A 172 -18.06 2.53 9.54
C HIS A 172 -16.84 1.63 9.70
N SER A 173 -15.67 2.08 9.25
CA SER A 173 -14.42 1.34 9.46
C SER A 173 -14.13 1.22 10.96
N ARG A 174 -13.74 0.01 11.39
CA ARG A 174 -13.30 -0.25 12.76
C ARG A 174 -11.80 -0.09 12.95
N VAL A 175 -11.09 0.23 11.87
CA VAL A 175 -9.63 0.41 11.82
C VAL A 175 -9.33 1.85 11.45
N LEU A 176 -8.53 2.49 12.28
CA LEU A 176 -7.99 3.82 12.06
C LEU A 176 -6.56 3.70 11.52
N PRO A 177 -6.30 4.02 10.25
CA PRO A 177 -4.93 4.08 9.75
C PRO A 177 -4.24 5.35 10.27
N ILE A 178 -2.98 5.24 10.67
CA ILE A 178 -2.15 6.39 11.06
C ILE A 178 -0.73 6.26 10.52
N LEU A 179 -0.17 7.41 10.15
CA LEU A 179 1.21 7.55 9.71
C LEU A 179 2.02 8.24 10.81
N CYS A 180 2.98 7.53 11.37
CA CYS A 180 3.89 8.02 12.40
C CYS A 180 5.15 8.65 11.79
N GLY A 181 5.57 8.20 10.61
CA GLY A 181 6.72 8.72 9.89
C GLY A 181 6.70 8.37 8.41
N ARG A 182 7.73 8.83 7.70
CA ARG A 182 7.94 8.58 6.27
C ARG A 182 9.33 8.04 6.03
N GLY A 183 9.39 7.04 5.15
CA GLY A 183 10.63 6.50 4.60
C GLY A 183 11.19 5.32 5.38
N CYS A 184 12.16 4.66 4.74
CA CYS A 184 12.73 3.39 5.21
C CYS A 184 14.26 3.38 5.00
N PRO A 185 15.06 2.98 6.02
CA PRO A 185 16.53 2.97 5.91
C PRO A 185 17.08 1.74 5.15
N PHE A 186 16.23 0.76 4.82
CA PHE A 186 16.67 -0.50 4.23
C PHE A 186 16.87 -0.40 2.70
N ASN A 187 17.59 -1.38 2.14
CA ASN A 187 18.01 -1.44 0.73
C ASN A 187 17.37 -2.61 -0.05
N CYS A 188 16.14 -2.99 0.31
CA CYS A 188 15.43 -4.05 -0.40
C CYS A 188 15.32 -3.70 -1.90
N ARG A 189 15.88 -4.55 -2.78
CA ARG A 189 16.00 -4.29 -4.23
C ARG A 189 14.63 -4.19 -4.93
N TYR A 190 13.61 -4.80 -4.35
CA TYR A 190 12.22 -4.82 -4.84
C TYR A 190 11.37 -3.65 -4.32
N CYS A 191 11.96 -2.67 -3.63
CA CYS A 191 11.23 -1.56 -3.00
C CYS A 191 11.66 -0.22 -3.61
N PHE A 192 10.74 0.76 -3.64
CA PHE A 192 10.99 2.12 -4.10
C PHE A 192 11.76 2.99 -3.09
N ASN A 193 11.74 2.62 -1.80
CA ASN A 193 12.33 3.43 -0.72
C ASN A 193 13.82 3.77 -0.90
N PRO A 194 14.69 2.85 -1.36
CA PRO A 194 16.09 3.18 -1.65
C PRO A 194 16.23 4.31 -2.67
N LEU A 195 15.41 4.30 -3.74
CA LEU A 195 15.41 5.34 -4.78
C LEU A 195 14.93 6.67 -4.22
N LEU A 196 13.80 6.68 -3.49
CA LEU A 196 13.31 7.92 -2.86
C LEU A 196 14.35 8.48 -1.88
N ARG A 197 15.00 7.63 -1.09
CA ARG A 197 16.05 8.06 -0.17
C ARG A 197 17.23 8.67 -0.91
N GLU A 198 17.61 8.15 -2.07
CA GLU A 198 18.63 8.74 -2.93
C GLU A 198 18.20 10.12 -3.45
N TYR A 199 16.99 10.23 -3.99
CA TYR A 199 16.45 11.49 -4.51
C TYR A 199 16.31 12.59 -3.46
N TYR A 200 15.92 12.24 -2.23
CA TYR A 200 15.74 13.19 -1.14
C TYR A 200 17.01 13.45 -0.29
N GLY A 201 18.19 13.09 -0.81
CA GLY A 201 19.46 13.43 -0.14
C GLY A 201 19.77 12.56 1.09
N GLY A 202 19.45 11.27 1.02
CA GLY A 202 19.83 10.27 2.01
C GLY A 202 18.97 10.31 3.27
N ARG A 203 19.61 10.46 4.43
CA ARG A 203 18.96 10.35 5.75
C ARG A 203 17.83 11.36 5.96
N ARG A 204 17.83 12.50 5.27
CA ARG A 204 16.79 13.54 5.35
C ARG A 204 15.40 13.02 5.01
N TYR A 205 15.30 11.99 4.17
CA TYR A 205 14.03 11.37 3.83
C TYR A 205 13.37 10.67 5.04
N LEU A 206 14.19 10.11 5.94
CA LEU A 206 13.75 9.35 7.10
C LEU A 206 13.27 10.31 8.19
N ARG A 207 11.96 10.44 8.33
CA ARG A 207 11.35 11.38 9.26
C ARG A 207 10.32 10.66 10.12
N LYS A 208 10.29 10.99 11.41
CA LYS A 208 9.30 10.54 12.37
C LYS A 208 8.71 11.76 13.05
N ARG A 209 7.41 11.74 13.27
CA ARG A 209 6.72 12.71 14.11
C ARG A 209 7.08 12.44 15.55
N ARG A 210 7.11 13.46 16.41
CA ARG A 210 7.23 13.23 17.85
C ARG A 210 6.12 12.30 18.35
N ALA A 211 6.44 11.44 19.31
CA ALA A 211 5.51 10.44 19.82
C ALA A 211 4.24 11.10 20.37
N GLU A 212 4.38 12.20 21.10
CA GLU A 212 3.28 13.01 21.64
C GLU A 212 2.35 13.52 20.55
N ARG A 213 2.91 13.93 19.40
CA ARG A 213 2.14 14.45 18.27
C ARG A 213 1.26 13.36 17.65
N VAL A 214 1.75 12.13 17.59
CA VAL A 214 0.97 10.97 17.15
C VAL A 214 -0.14 10.65 18.16
N ILE A 215 0.16 10.70 19.46
CA ILE A 215 -0.84 10.47 20.51
C ILE A 215 -1.92 11.56 20.50
N GLU A 216 -1.56 12.82 20.30
CA GLU A 216 -2.50 13.94 20.17
C GLU A 216 -3.48 13.71 19.02
N GLU A 217 -2.98 13.29 17.85
CA GLU A 217 -3.83 12.97 16.69
C GLU A 217 -4.78 11.80 16.96
N LEU A 218 -4.28 10.71 17.58
CA LEU A 218 -5.09 9.56 17.92
C LEU A 218 -6.23 9.93 18.87
N ARG A 219 -5.94 10.75 19.88
CA ARG A 219 -6.95 11.23 20.84
C ARG A 219 -7.97 12.15 20.18
N ARG A 220 -7.55 12.99 19.23
CA ARG A 220 -8.47 13.81 18.44
C ARG A 220 -9.41 12.94 17.61
N HIS A 221 -8.87 11.94 16.92
CA HIS A 221 -9.71 10.99 16.18
C HIS A 221 -10.63 10.18 17.08
N GLU A 222 -10.22 9.82 18.31
CA GLU A 222 -11.11 9.12 19.25
C GLU A 222 -12.29 10.00 19.69
N ALA A 223 -12.09 11.31 19.79
CA ALA A 223 -13.17 12.27 20.05
C ALA A 223 -14.12 12.42 18.85
N ASP A 224 -13.59 12.42 17.64
CA ASP A 224 -14.36 12.71 16.42
C ASP A 224 -15.05 11.47 15.82
N ARG A 225 -14.57 10.25 16.10
CA ARG A 225 -15.07 9.02 15.48
C ARG A 225 -14.82 7.76 16.29
N PHE A 226 -15.66 6.77 16.05
CA PHE A 226 -15.51 5.44 16.61
C PHE A 226 -14.54 4.57 15.78
N PHE A 227 -13.53 4.00 16.42
CA PHE A 227 -12.71 2.93 15.89
C PHE A 227 -12.32 1.96 17.01
N LYS A 228 -11.92 0.74 16.64
CA LYS A 228 -11.52 -0.30 17.60
C LYS A 228 -10.05 -0.69 17.51
N HIS A 229 -9.42 -0.48 16.37
CA HIS A 229 -8.03 -0.84 16.14
C HIS A 229 -7.30 0.33 15.50
N VAL A 230 -6.03 0.48 15.82
CA VAL A 230 -5.11 1.39 15.12
C VAL A 230 -4.25 0.56 14.18
N LEU A 231 -4.16 0.96 12.92
CA LEU A 231 -3.25 0.39 11.94
C LEU A 231 -2.14 1.40 11.65
N ILE A 232 -0.91 1.06 12.00
CA ILE A 232 0.25 1.88 11.67
C ILE A 232 0.71 1.50 10.26
N VAL A 233 0.64 2.47 9.35
CA VAL A 233 0.84 2.25 7.91
C VAL A 233 2.19 2.71 7.39
N ASP A 234 3.11 3.08 8.29
CA ASP A 234 4.50 3.40 7.97
C ASP A 234 5.16 2.29 7.14
N GLU A 235 6.07 2.67 6.25
CA GLU A 235 6.89 1.71 5.49
C GLU A 235 7.77 0.88 6.43
N THR A 236 8.24 1.51 7.51
CA THR A 236 8.78 0.82 8.66
C THR A 236 8.60 1.66 9.91
N MET A 237 7.84 1.12 10.88
CA MET A 237 7.72 1.77 12.18
C MET A 237 9.04 1.73 12.95
N TRP A 238 9.83 0.68 12.70
CA TRP A 238 10.90 0.21 13.59
C TRP A 238 12.30 0.53 13.09
N ASN A 239 12.57 1.82 12.87
CA ASN A 239 13.88 2.33 12.51
C ASN A 239 14.53 3.18 13.60
N ASP A 240 13.81 3.47 14.68
CA ASP A 240 14.27 4.18 15.88
C ASP A 240 13.64 3.50 17.11
N ASN A 241 14.49 2.86 17.92
CA ASN A 241 14.04 2.11 19.09
C ASN A 241 13.64 3.03 20.25
N ASP A 242 14.26 4.20 20.38
CA ASP A 242 14.02 5.09 21.51
C ASP A 242 12.69 5.81 21.30
N TRP A 243 12.47 6.34 20.09
CA TRP A 243 11.17 6.88 19.67
C TRP A 243 10.04 5.87 19.87
N LEU A 244 10.28 4.62 19.49
CA LEU A 244 9.28 3.59 19.66
C LEU A 244 8.94 3.35 21.13
N ARG A 245 9.94 3.16 21.99
CA ARG A 245 9.68 2.88 23.42
C ARG A 245 8.87 4.02 24.04
N GLU A 246 9.25 5.25 23.72
CA GLU A 246 8.49 6.45 24.10
C GLU A 246 7.04 6.39 23.58
N PHE A 247 6.83 6.13 22.29
CA PHE A 247 5.51 5.98 21.69
C PHE A 247 4.68 4.90 22.40
N LEU A 248 5.23 3.71 22.65
CA LEU A 248 4.53 2.61 23.32
C LEU A 248 4.14 2.97 24.76
N LEU A 249 5.01 3.66 25.50
CA LEU A 249 4.74 4.13 26.86
C LEU A 249 3.61 5.16 26.87
N LEU A 250 3.64 6.15 25.97
CA LEU A 250 2.58 7.15 25.86
C LEU A 250 1.26 6.53 25.36
N TYR A 251 1.33 5.63 24.38
CA TYR A 251 0.17 4.94 23.85
C TYR A 251 -0.53 4.10 24.92
N ARG A 252 0.26 3.35 25.70
CA ARG A 252 -0.21 2.60 26.87
C ARG A 252 -0.87 3.50 27.91
N ARG A 253 -0.51 4.78 28.00
CA ARG A 253 -1.06 5.72 28.99
C ARG A 253 -2.34 6.41 28.52
N TYR A 254 -2.51 6.61 27.21
CA TYR A 254 -3.50 7.56 26.72
C TYR A 254 -4.51 7.02 25.68
N VAL A 255 -4.23 5.92 24.96
CA VAL A 255 -5.06 5.48 23.82
C VAL A 255 -5.69 4.10 24.04
N HIS A 256 -4.92 3.14 24.55
CA HIS A 256 -5.41 1.80 24.94
C HIS A 256 -6.22 1.02 23.88
N LYS A 257 -6.06 1.29 22.58
CA LYS A 257 -6.66 0.48 21.51
C LYS A 257 -5.67 -0.58 21.01
N PRO A 258 -6.13 -1.72 20.51
CA PRO A 258 -5.23 -2.67 19.86
C PRO A 258 -4.51 -2.10 18.63
N ILE A 259 -3.20 -2.31 18.55
CA ILE A 259 -2.35 -1.88 17.42
C ILE A 259 -2.08 -3.06 16.48
N ILE A 260 -2.16 -2.78 15.18
CA ILE A 260 -1.65 -3.62 14.09
C ILE A 260 -0.60 -2.81 13.33
N ALA A 261 0.54 -3.42 12.99
CA ALA A 261 1.59 -2.73 12.25
C ALA A 261 2.39 -3.67 11.35
N ASN A 262 3.04 -3.11 10.33
CA ASN A 262 4.07 -3.80 9.56
C ASN A 262 5.41 -3.77 10.31
N TYR A 263 6.13 -4.89 10.28
CA TYR A 263 7.43 -5.01 10.92
C TYR A 263 8.48 -5.51 9.92
N ARG A 264 9.52 -4.69 9.76
CA ARG A 264 10.76 -5.04 9.09
C ARG A 264 11.84 -5.20 10.16
N PHE A 265 12.40 -6.40 10.25
CA PHE A 265 13.39 -6.78 11.28
C PHE A 265 14.40 -5.65 11.58
N GLY A 266 14.40 -5.21 12.84
CA GLY A 266 15.31 -4.25 13.44
C GLY A 266 15.90 -4.80 14.75
N ALA A 267 16.63 -3.96 15.47
CA ALA A 267 17.34 -4.36 16.69
C ALA A 267 16.41 -4.36 17.92
N LEU A 268 15.46 -5.29 17.97
CA LEU A 268 14.61 -5.52 19.14
C LEU A 268 15.39 -6.14 20.30
N ARG A 269 15.20 -5.61 21.50
CA ARG A 269 15.60 -6.24 22.77
C ARG A 269 14.43 -7.04 23.34
N ASP A 270 14.72 -7.95 24.26
CA ASP A 270 13.68 -8.77 24.89
C ASP A 270 12.61 -7.96 25.63
N GLU A 271 13.01 -6.84 26.24
CA GLU A 271 12.11 -5.88 26.91
C GLU A 271 11.11 -5.24 25.94
N ASP A 272 11.48 -5.03 24.68
CA ASP A 272 10.64 -4.39 23.68
C ASP A 272 9.42 -5.25 23.33
N PHE A 273 9.56 -6.58 23.33
CA PHE A 273 8.45 -7.50 23.09
C PHE A 273 7.38 -7.41 24.18
N LEU A 274 7.81 -7.33 25.44
CA LEU A 274 6.88 -7.19 26.56
C LEU A 274 6.23 -5.80 26.54
N LEU A 275 6.99 -4.74 26.25
CA LEU A 275 6.45 -3.38 26.15
C LEU A 275 5.40 -3.28 25.04
N MET A 276 5.65 -3.87 23.87
CA MET A 276 4.66 -3.96 22.78
C MET A 276 3.35 -4.57 23.27
N LYS A 277 3.42 -5.71 23.97
CA LYS A 277 2.23 -6.38 24.49
C LYS A 277 1.49 -5.51 25.49
N GLN A 278 2.20 -4.87 26.41
CA GLN A 278 1.63 -3.98 27.44
C GLN A 278 0.99 -2.72 26.84
N ALA A 279 1.52 -2.22 25.73
CA ALA A 279 0.96 -1.08 24.99
C ALA A 279 -0.26 -1.45 24.12
N GLY A 280 -0.55 -2.74 23.98
CA GLY A 280 -1.70 -3.21 23.21
C GLY A 280 -1.40 -3.57 21.76
N VAL A 281 -0.14 -3.80 21.38
CA VAL A 281 0.18 -4.40 20.07
C VAL A 281 -0.44 -5.79 20.02
N GLU A 282 -1.37 -5.99 19.09
CA GLU A 282 -2.12 -7.24 18.96
C GLU A 282 -1.56 -8.10 17.83
N ALA A 283 -1.11 -7.48 16.74
CA ALA A 283 -0.57 -8.20 15.59
C ALA A 283 0.54 -7.43 14.87
N LEU A 284 1.58 -8.15 14.44
CA LEU A 284 2.59 -7.63 13.54
C LEU A 284 2.63 -8.44 12.24
N ILE A 285 2.66 -7.74 11.11
CA ILE A 285 2.89 -8.34 9.79
C ILE A 285 4.38 -8.29 9.51
N VAL A 286 5.02 -9.44 9.65
CA VAL A 286 6.46 -9.62 9.48
C VAL A 286 6.78 -9.88 8.01
N ALA A 287 7.58 -9.00 7.42
CA ALA A 287 7.97 -9.10 6.02
C ALA A 287 9.04 -10.20 5.83
N SER A 288 8.66 -11.48 5.77
CA SER A 288 9.59 -12.61 5.55
C SER A 288 9.99 -12.79 4.09
N GLU A 289 9.05 -12.57 3.16
CA GLU A 289 9.16 -12.65 1.69
C GLU A 289 9.57 -14.00 1.10
N THR A 290 10.55 -14.69 1.65
CA THR A 290 11.00 -16.01 1.20
C THR A 290 11.58 -16.81 2.36
N GLY A 291 11.42 -18.13 2.29
CA GLY A 291 12.04 -19.08 3.22
C GLY A 291 13.44 -19.53 2.81
N ASP A 292 13.98 -18.93 1.75
CA ASP A 292 15.31 -19.17 1.22
C ASP A 292 16.22 -17.99 1.55
N GLU A 293 17.21 -18.23 2.42
CA GLU A 293 18.05 -17.17 2.94
C GLU A 293 18.99 -16.58 1.88
N GLU A 294 19.51 -17.43 0.98
CA GLU A 294 20.37 -16.99 -0.10
C GLU A 294 19.58 -16.09 -1.04
N GLN A 295 18.42 -16.55 -1.52
CA GLN A 295 17.51 -15.75 -2.35
C GLN A 295 17.14 -14.42 -1.66
N ARG A 296 16.89 -14.44 -0.34
CA ARG A 296 16.57 -13.23 0.41
C ARG A 296 17.72 -12.21 0.43
N ARG A 297 18.96 -12.67 0.57
CA ARG A 297 20.14 -11.81 0.62
C ARG A 297 20.56 -11.31 -0.76
N THR A 298 20.70 -12.21 -1.74
CA THR A 298 21.30 -11.91 -3.05
C THR A 298 20.30 -11.29 -4.01
N LEU A 299 19.12 -11.87 -4.13
CA LEU A 299 18.08 -11.41 -5.06
C LEU A 299 17.28 -10.25 -4.45
N LEU A 300 16.76 -10.40 -3.23
CA LEU A 300 15.90 -9.37 -2.63
C LEU A 300 16.66 -8.22 -1.96
N GLY A 301 17.97 -8.35 -1.76
CA GLY A 301 18.79 -7.36 -1.03
C GLY A 301 18.38 -7.20 0.44
N LYS A 302 17.78 -8.25 1.03
CA LYS A 302 17.24 -8.23 2.38
C LYS A 302 18.14 -9.05 3.30
N ASN A 303 19.13 -8.38 3.89
CA ASN A 303 20.12 -9.00 4.77
C ASN A 303 19.54 -9.32 6.16
N VAL A 304 18.83 -10.44 6.27
CA VAL A 304 18.31 -10.99 7.54
C VAL A 304 18.47 -12.50 7.50
N ALA A 305 19.01 -13.09 8.57
CA ALA A 305 19.17 -14.54 8.71
C ALA A 305 17.85 -15.25 9.06
N ASN A 306 17.68 -16.52 8.69
CA ASN A 306 16.50 -17.30 9.02
C ASN A 306 16.30 -17.43 10.53
N GLU A 307 17.40 -17.58 11.27
CA GLU A 307 17.43 -17.71 12.73
C GLU A 307 16.85 -16.46 13.39
N GLU A 308 17.18 -15.28 12.86
CA GLU A 308 16.65 -14.00 13.33
C GLU A 308 15.13 -13.94 13.14
N ILE A 309 14.65 -14.32 11.95
CA ILE A 309 13.22 -14.31 11.64
C ILE A 309 12.46 -15.28 12.56
N ILE A 310 13.00 -16.49 12.73
CA ILE A 310 12.43 -17.51 13.62
C ILE A 310 12.40 -17.00 15.06
N ARG A 311 13.50 -16.39 15.53
CA ARG A 311 13.61 -15.83 16.88
C ARG A 311 12.54 -14.77 17.12
N VAL A 312 12.45 -13.75 16.26
CA VAL A 312 11.46 -12.66 16.42
C VAL A 312 10.04 -13.22 16.41
N CYS A 313 9.68 -14.06 15.44
CA CYS A 313 8.34 -14.64 15.38
C CYS A 313 8.02 -15.45 16.63
N ARG A 314 8.98 -16.22 17.16
CA ARG A 314 8.83 -16.97 18.42
C ARG A 314 8.58 -16.02 19.60
N ARG A 315 9.41 -14.99 19.77
CA ARG A 315 9.28 -14.03 20.88
C ARG A 315 7.94 -13.30 20.85
N LEU A 316 7.48 -12.86 19.68
CA LEU A 316 6.16 -12.25 19.51
C LEU A 316 5.03 -13.18 19.99
N ARG A 317 5.08 -14.46 19.63
CA ARG A 317 4.07 -15.43 20.07
C ARG A 317 4.13 -15.70 21.58
N GLU A 318 5.33 -15.80 22.14
CA GLU A 318 5.52 -16.04 23.58
C GLU A 318 4.89 -14.92 24.43
N VAL A 319 4.96 -13.67 23.97
CA VAL A 319 4.27 -12.54 24.63
C VAL A 319 2.80 -12.38 24.20
N GLY A 320 2.27 -13.28 23.36
CA GLY A 320 0.88 -13.27 22.92
C GLY A 320 0.54 -12.18 21.89
N ILE A 321 1.47 -11.85 21.00
CA ILE A 321 1.26 -11.00 19.81
C ILE A 321 1.10 -11.92 18.59
N ALA A 322 0.04 -11.69 17.79
CA ALA A 322 -0.21 -12.44 16.56
C ALA A 322 0.84 -12.10 15.49
N VAL A 323 1.25 -13.10 14.72
CA VAL A 323 2.28 -12.94 13.68
C VAL A 323 1.65 -13.18 12.31
N GLY A 324 1.57 -12.15 11.48
CA GLY A 324 1.39 -12.30 10.04
C GLY A 324 2.75 -12.46 9.38
N CYS A 325 2.85 -13.26 8.32
CA CYS A 325 4.05 -13.35 7.49
C CYS A 325 3.71 -13.11 6.02
N SER A 326 4.66 -12.62 5.23
CA SER A 326 4.56 -12.51 3.77
C SER A 326 5.41 -13.55 3.05
N VAL A 327 4.97 -13.98 1.86
CA VAL A 327 5.77 -14.79 0.94
C VAL A 327 5.52 -14.37 -0.52
N PHE A 328 6.59 -14.19 -1.28
CA PHE A 328 6.57 -14.02 -2.72
C PHE A 328 6.45 -15.36 -3.43
N PHE A 329 5.71 -15.34 -4.53
CA PHE A 329 5.66 -16.39 -5.55
C PHE A 329 6.08 -15.79 -6.89
N GLY A 330 6.74 -16.59 -7.71
CA GLY A 330 7.13 -16.16 -9.05
C GLY A 330 8.31 -15.19 -9.05
N LEU A 331 9.21 -15.32 -8.06
CA LEU A 331 10.55 -14.73 -8.20
C LEU A 331 11.28 -15.45 -9.34
N PRO A 332 12.26 -14.79 -9.99
CA PRO A 332 13.05 -15.41 -11.04
C PRO A 332 13.61 -16.78 -10.62
N GLY A 333 13.37 -17.79 -11.45
CA GLY A 333 13.82 -19.16 -11.22
C GLY A 333 13.02 -19.97 -10.20
N ASP A 334 11.98 -19.42 -9.55
CA ASP A 334 11.16 -20.17 -8.59
C ASP A 334 10.52 -21.40 -9.24
N ARG A 335 10.58 -22.54 -8.55
CA ARG A 335 9.88 -23.79 -8.91
C ARG A 335 8.96 -24.24 -7.78
N VAL A 336 8.00 -25.09 -8.13
CA VAL A 336 7.05 -25.66 -7.15
C VAL A 336 7.78 -26.42 -6.04
N ASN A 337 8.86 -27.13 -6.38
CA ASN A 337 9.65 -27.89 -5.41
C ASN A 337 10.43 -26.98 -4.44
N ASP A 338 10.77 -25.76 -4.83
CA ASP A 338 11.48 -24.82 -3.95
C ASP A 338 10.55 -24.33 -2.85
N HIS A 339 9.31 -24.01 -3.20
CA HIS A 339 8.26 -23.68 -2.23
C HIS A 339 7.96 -24.84 -1.27
N LEU A 340 8.06 -26.09 -1.72
CA LEU A 340 7.92 -27.26 -0.86
C LEU A 340 9.04 -27.33 0.19
N ARG A 341 10.30 -27.13 -0.21
CA ARG A 341 11.45 -27.08 0.72
C ARG A 341 11.30 -25.92 1.72
N ARG A 342 10.79 -24.78 1.26
CA ARG A 342 10.54 -23.58 2.08
C ARG A 342 9.39 -23.73 3.08
N LEU A 343 8.48 -24.72 2.95
CA LEU A 343 7.39 -24.93 3.92
C LEU A 343 7.89 -25.17 5.34
N ALA A 344 9.01 -25.87 5.51
CA ALA A 344 9.58 -26.14 6.82
C ALA A 344 9.93 -24.84 7.57
N PHE A 345 10.46 -23.85 6.86
CA PHE A 345 10.74 -22.52 7.40
C PHE A 345 9.46 -21.83 7.89
N PHE A 346 8.43 -21.72 7.04
CA PHE A 346 7.17 -21.07 7.42
C PHE A 346 6.41 -21.81 8.54
N ARG A 347 6.56 -23.13 8.65
CA ARG A 347 6.03 -23.91 9.78
C ARG A 347 6.74 -23.55 11.09
N LYS A 348 8.06 -23.37 11.09
CA LYS A 348 8.82 -22.87 12.25
C LYS A 348 8.37 -21.46 12.64
N LEU A 349 8.04 -20.62 11.66
CA LEU A 349 7.49 -19.29 11.92
C LEU A 349 6.09 -19.34 12.54
N ASN A 350 5.33 -20.42 12.35
CA ASN A 350 3.96 -20.59 12.84
C ASN A 350 3.10 -19.31 12.79
N PRO A 351 2.95 -18.68 11.62
CA PRO A 351 2.21 -17.43 11.51
C PRO A 351 0.72 -17.67 11.74
N THR A 352 0.03 -16.71 12.35
CA THR A 352 -1.43 -16.66 12.38
C THR A 352 -1.99 -16.67 10.96
N TYR A 353 -1.38 -15.92 10.05
CA TYR A 353 -1.66 -15.98 8.62
C TYR A 353 -0.40 -15.81 7.77
N LEU A 354 -0.29 -16.57 6.69
CA LEU A 354 0.75 -16.40 5.67
C LEU A 354 0.16 -15.77 4.42
N TRP A 355 0.46 -14.49 4.22
CA TRP A 355 0.05 -13.74 3.05
C TRP A 355 0.95 -14.07 1.87
N SER A 356 0.39 -14.72 0.86
CA SER A 356 1.10 -15.03 -0.38
C SER A 356 0.75 -14.02 -1.47
N THR A 357 1.78 -13.44 -2.09
CA THR A 357 1.64 -12.49 -3.20
C THR A 357 2.55 -12.88 -4.35
N PHE A 358 2.17 -12.51 -5.57
CA PHE A 358 3.08 -12.65 -6.71
C PHE A 358 4.06 -11.49 -6.74
N PHE A 359 5.31 -11.77 -7.09
CA PHE A 359 6.29 -10.74 -7.35
C PHE A 359 5.89 -9.94 -8.61
N GLN A 360 5.94 -8.61 -8.49
CA GLN A 360 5.64 -7.67 -9.55
C GLN A 360 6.92 -6.87 -9.87
N PRO A 361 7.55 -7.07 -11.03
CA PRO A 361 8.79 -6.40 -11.41
C PRO A 361 8.51 -4.98 -11.91
N TYR A 362 8.05 -4.08 -11.03
CA TYR A 362 7.74 -2.71 -11.42
C TYR A 362 8.96 -2.00 -12.01
N PRO A 363 8.80 -1.21 -13.09
CA PRO A 363 9.93 -0.53 -13.73
C PRO A 363 10.63 0.44 -12.78
N GLY A 364 11.90 0.73 -13.04
CA GLY A 364 12.72 1.65 -12.24
C GLY A 364 13.31 1.06 -10.95
N LEU A 365 12.86 -0.12 -10.49
CA LEU A 365 13.40 -0.75 -9.28
C LEU A 365 14.71 -1.54 -9.54
N ALA A 366 15.58 -1.59 -8.53
CA ALA A 366 16.89 -2.25 -8.63
C ALA A 366 16.81 -3.78 -8.87
N LEU A 367 15.75 -4.43 -8.38
CA LEU A 367 15.51 -5.84 -8.69
C LEU A 367 15.01 -6.00 -10.12
N THR A 368 14.14 -5.11 -10.60
CA THR A 368 13.64 -5.17 -11.97
C THR A 368 14.77 -5.04 -12.98
N ALA A 369 15.76 -4.19 -12.72
CA ALA A 369 16.96 -4.04 -13.56
C ALA A 369 17.94 -5.23 -13.51
N ASP A 370 17.72 -6.24 -12.65
CA ASP A 370 18.59 -7.41 -12.57
C ASP A 370 18.53 -8.22 -13.89
N PRO A 371 19.68 -8.65 -14.46
CA PRO A 371 19.68 -9.42 -15.71
C PRO A 371 18.81 -10.68 -15.67
N VAL A 372 18.72 -11.34 -14.50
CA VAL A 372 17.90 -12.55 -14.34
C VAL A 372 16.40 -12.21 -14.38
N VAL A 373 16.00 -11.05 -13.87
CA VAL A 373 14.62 -10.56 -13.97
C VAL A 373 14.32 -10.13 -15.40
N GLN A 374 15.22 -9.36 -16.04
CA GLN A 374 15.06 -8.90 -17.42
C GLN A 374 14.94 -10.05 -18.41
N ALA A 375 15.74 -11.10 -18.24
CA ALA A 375 15.65 -12.30 -19.08
C ALA A 375 14.32 -13.07 -18.94
N ALA A 376 13.63 -12.91 -17.80
CA ALA A 376 12.34 -13.55 -17.52
C ALA A 376 11.14 -12.60 -17.71
N LEU A 377 11.36 -11.34 -18.10
CA LEU A 377 10.32 -10.33 -18.25
C LEU A 377 9.81 -10.31 -19.70
N PRO A 378 8.50 -10.51 -19.94
CA PRO A 378 7.94 -10.36 -21.28
C PRO A 378 8.10 -8.93 -21.83
N ALA A 379 8.16 -8.76 -23.15
CA ALA A 379 8.43 -7.47 -23.79
C ALA A 379 7.34 -6.39 -23.54
N ASN A 380 6.07 -6.79 -23.41
CA ASN A 380 4.92 -5.88 -23.26
C ASN A 380 4.11 -6.23 -22.01
N VAL A 381 4.68 -5.95 -20.83
CA VAL A 381 3.98 -6.19 -19.56
C VAL A 381 3.08 -5.01 -19.22
N GLU A 382 1.79 -5.30 -19.08
CA GLU A 382 0.84 -4.40 -18.43
C GLU A 382 0.75 -4.74 -16.94
N PHE A 383 0.83 -3.71 -16.10
CA PHE A 383 0.62 -3.86 -14.67
C PHE A 383 -0.82 -3.51 -14.35
N HIS A 384 -1.57 -4.48 -13.85
CA HIS A 384 -2.94 -4.25 -13.40
C HIS A 384 -3.03 -4.27 -11.87
N PRO A 385 -4.02 -3.60 -11.27
CA PRO A 385 -4.28 -3.71 -9.85
C PRO A 385 -4.77 -5.11 -9.51
N THR A 386 -3.85 -6.00 -9.14
CA THR A 386 -4.25 -7.31 -8.65
C THR A 386 -3.39 -7.73 -7.47
N TYR A 387 -4.05 -8.17 -6.41
CA TYR A 387 -3.40 -8.80 -5.28
C TYR A 387 -3.06 -10.28 -5.56
N HIS A 388 -3.66 -10.89 -6.60
CA HIS A 388 -3.87 -12.34 -6.60
C HIS A 388 -3.77 -13.08 -7.92
N HIS A 389 -3.69 -12.41 -9.07
CA HIS A 389 -4.08 -13.09 -10.30
C HIS A 389 -2.90 -13.69 -11.07
N ASP A 390 -1.86 -12.93 -11.42
CA ASP A 390 -0.87 -13.45 -12.37
C ASP A 390 0.59 -13.24 -11.96
N ILE A 391 1.39 -14.28 -12.20
CA ILE A 391 2.84 -14.19 -12.17
C ILE A 391 3.25 -13.48 -13.46
N VAL A 392 3.91 -12.33 -13.33
CA VAL A 392 4.35 -11.56 -14.51
C VAL A 392 5.48 -12.29 -15.23
N LEU A 393 6.48 -12.74 -14.47
CA LEU A 393 7.68 -13.35 -15.03
C LEU A 393 7.41 -14.72 -15.66
N ASP A 394 8.19 -15.06 -16.68
CA ASP A 394 8.22 -16.38 -17.29
C ASP A 394 9.06 -17.33 -16.43
N VAL A 395 8.37 -17.99 -15.49
CA VAL A 395 8.97 -18.92 -14.54
C VAL A 395 8.55 -20.37 -14.84
N PRO A 396 9.39 -21.37 -14.49
CA PRO A 396 9.01 -22.77 -14.63
C PRO A 396 7.74 -23.11 -13.85
N GLU A 397 6.85 -23.92 -14.44
CA GLU A 397 5.61 -24.37 -13.79
C GLU A 397 4.67 -23.23 -13.34
N LYS A 398 4.70 -22.06 -14.01
CA LYS A 398 3.92 -20.85 -13.71
C LYS A 398 2.47 -21.11 -13.27
N GLU A 399 1.70 -21.87 -14.05
CA GLU A 399 0.31 -22.21 -13.71
C GLU A 399 0.16 -23.02 -12.43
N ARG A 400 1.10 -23.94 -12.19
CA ARG A 400 1.11 -24.77 -10.98
C ARG A 400 1.53 -23.97 -9.76
N LEU A 401 2.45 -23.01 -9.90
CA LEU A 401 2.79 -22.05 -8.86
C LEU A 401 1.60 -21.17 -8.51
N ALA A 402 0.84 -20.71 -9.50
CA ALA A 402 -0.35 -19.92 -9.27
C ALA A 402 -1.43 -20.69 -8.49
N ARG A 403 -1.64 -21.98 -8.81
CA ARG A 403 -2.48 -22.89 -8.03
C ARG A 403 -1.93 -23.13 -6.62
N LEU A 404 -0.62 -23.33 -6.47
CA LEU A 404 0.01 -23.55 -5.17
C LEU A 404 -0.16 -22.34 -4.24
N LYS A 405 0.06 -21.11 -4.74
CA LYS A 405 -0.13 -19.86 -3.97
C LYS A 405 -1.48 -19.86 -3.24
N LYS A 406 -2.55 -20.22 -3.95
CA LYS A 406 -3.95 -20.21 -3.48
C LYS A 406 -4.21 -21.15 -2.30
N ILE A 407 -3.34 -22.11 -2.03
CA ILE A 407 -3.48 -23.08 -0.93
C ILE A 407 -2.24 -23.16 -0.04
N TYR A 408 -1.24 -22.30 -0.27
CA TYR A 408 0.06 -22.40 0.40
C TYR A 408 -0.05 -22.24 1.93
N PHE A 409 -0.93 -21.35 2.39
CA PHE A 409 -1.21 -21.20 3.81
C PHE A 409 -1.78 -22.48 4.44
N LEU A 410 -2.64 -23.21 3.71
CA LEU A 410 -3.17 -24.51 4.16
C LEU A 410 -2.05 -25.56 4.27
N CYS A 411 -1.11 -25.58 3.32
CA CYS A 411 0.08 -26.45 3.39
C CYS A 411 0.96 -26.17 4.62
N VAL A 412 1.03 -24.92 5.06
CA VAL A 412 1.74 -24.53 6.30
C VAL A 412 0.95 -24.97 7.53
N LYS A 413 -0.36 -24.73 7.57
CA LYS A 413 -1.22 -25.03 8.73
C LYS A 413 -1.53 -26.50 8.94
N PHE A 414 -1.57 -27.29 7.87
CA PHE A 414 -1.89 -28.72 7.93
C PHE A 414 -0.73 -29.57 7.37
N PRO A 415 0.38 -29.76 8.12
CA PRO A 415 1.56 -30.48 7.62
C PRO A 415 1.28 -31.89 7.14
N ARG A 416 0.36 -32.61 7.79
CA ARG A 416 -0.04 -33.98 7.39
C ARG A 416 -0.73 -34.02 6.03
N LEU A 417 -1.39 -32.93 5.62
CA LEU A 417 -2.11 -32.82 4.35
C LEU A 417 -1.29 -32.15 3.25
N SER A 418 -0.09 -31.62 3.55
CA SER A 418 0.65 -30.83 2.56
C SER A 418 1.01 -31.63 1.32
N SER A 419 1.41 -32.89 1.47
CA SER A 419 1.74 -33.74 0.32
C SER A 419 0.53 -33.97 -0.60
N TRP A 420 -0.68 -34.08 -0.02
CA TRP A 420 -1.93 -34.21 -0.77
C TRP A 420 -2.27 -32.90 -1.50
N PHE A 421 -2.25 -31.77 -0.77
CA PHE A 421 -2.44 -30.43 -1.34
C PHE A 421 -1.45 -30.14 -2.49
N MET A 422 -0.20 -30.57 -2.37
CA MET A 422 0.81 -30.42 -3.41
C MET A 422 0.52 -31.26 -4.66
N ARG A 423 0.00 -32.49 -4.50
CA ARG A 423 -0.43 -33.31 -5.64
C ARG A 423 -1.64 -32.69 -6.33
N LEU A 424 -2.55 -32.09 -5.58
CA LEU A 424 -3.75 -31.43 -6.11
C LEU A 424 -3.39 -30.32 -7.12
N THR A 425 -2.29 -29.59 -6.91
CA THR A 425 -1.82 -28.52 -7.83
C THR A 425 -1.50 -28.99 -9.26
N LYS A 426 -1.32 -30.29 -9.48
CA LYS A 426 -1.10 -30.86 -10.82
C LYS A 426 -2.35 -30.79 -11.70
N TRP A 427 -3.52 -30.70 -11.09
CA TRP A 427 -4.81 -30.68 -11.78
C TRP A 427 -5.29 -29.23 -11.91
N ASP A 428 -5.83 -28.88 -13.08
CA ASP A 428 -6.39 -27.56 -13.31
C ASP A 428 -7.87 -27.52 -12.89
N ILE A 429 -8.11 -27.13 -11.63
CA ILE A 429 -9.45 -27.05 -11.04
C ILE A 429 -9.70 -25.64 -10.47
N PRO A 430 -9.86 -24.60 -11.32
CA PRO A 430 -9.82 -23.19 -10.90
C PRO A 430 -10.85 -22.82 -9.83
N LEU A 431 -12.05 -23.40 -9.89
CA LEU A 431 -13.12 -23.16 -8.91
C LEU A 431 -12.74 -23.65 -7.52
N LEU A 432 -12.12 -24.83 -7.42
CA LEU A 432 -11.68 -25.40 -6.14
C LEU A 432 -10.59 -24.52 -5.50
N PHE A 433 -9.55 -24.17 -6.25
CA PHE A 433 -8.46 -23.35 -5.72
C PHE A 433 -8.92 -21.95 -5.33
N SER A 434 -9.82 -21.34 -6.13
CA SER A 434 -10.39 -20.04 -5.79
C SER A 434 -11.28 -20.13 -4.55
N GLY A 435 -12.13 -21.15 -4.42
CA GLY A 435 -12.96 -21.37 -3.23
C GLY A 435 -12.12 -21.58 -1.96
N LEU A 436 -11.08 -22.42 -2.03
CA LEU A 436 -10.15 -22.63 -0.92
C LEU A 436 -9.41 -21.34 -0.55
N PHE A 437 -8.95 -20.58 -1.55
CA PHE A 437 -8.30 -19.30 -1.34
C PHE A 437 -9.22 -18.32 -0.60
N PHE A 438 -10.46 -18.15 -1.08
CA PHE A 438 -11.42 -17.24 -0.45
C PHE A 438 -11.78 -17.66 0.97
N LEU A 439 -11.87 -18.96 1.25
CA LEU A 439 -12.14 -19.47 2.59
C LEU A 439 -11.07 -19.01 3.60
N HIS A 440 -9.79 -19.21 3.28
CA HIS A 440 -8.73 -18.78 4.19
C HIS A 440 -8.43 -17.27 4.11
N PHE A 441 -8.70 -16.62 2.98
CA PHE A 441 -8.66 -15.16 2.85
C PHE A 441 -9.70 -14.49 3.74
N ALA A 442 -10.90 -15.06 3.88
CA ALA A 442 -11.90 -14.58 4.82
C ALA A 442 -11.41 -14.62 6.27
N TYR A 443 -10.67 -15.67 6.63
CA TYR A 443 -10.01 -15.74 7.92
C TYR A 443 -8.98 -14.61 8.11
N TYR A 444 -8.16 -14.30 7.09
CA TYR A 444 -7.26 -13.14 7.12
C TYR A 444 -8.01 -11.81 7.29
N ALA A 445 -9.05 -11.58 6.50
CA ALA A 445 -9.84 -10.35 6.57
C ALA A 445 -10.45 -10.14 7.97
N LYS A 446 -10.85 -11.23 8.63
CA LYS A 446 -11.35 -11.20 10.01
C LYS A 446 -10.25 -10.91 11.04
N VAL A 447 -9.06 -11.50 10.88
CA VAL A 447 -8.00 -11.47 11.90
C VAL A 447 -7.04 -10.28 11.76
N PHE A 448 -6.71 -9.86 10.54
CA PHE A 448 -5.74 -8.79 10.28
C PHE A 448 -6.41 -7.51 9.77
N GLU A 449 -7.33 -7.60 8.80
CA GLU A 449 -8.00 -6.39 8.30
C GLU A 449 -9.13 -5.90 9.22
N ARG A 450 -9.61 -6.75 10.13
CA ARG A 450 -10.67 -6.43 11.10
C ARG A 450 -11.91 -5.81 10.45
N LEU A 451 -12.21 -6.25 9.22
CA LEU A 451 -13.36 -5.77 8.47
C LEU A 451 -14.64 -6.01 9.26
N SER A 452 -15.53 -5.02 9.26
CA SER A 452 -16.92 -5.25 9.66
C SER A 452 -17.57 -6.25 8.71
N PHE A 453 -18.67 -6.89 9.13
CA PHE A 453 -19.42 -7.81 8.28
C PHE A 453 -19.83 -7.17 6.94
N ARG A 454 -20.20 -5.88 6.95
CA ARG A 454 -20.53 -5.12 5.73
C ARG A 454 -19.32 -4.90 4.82
N GLN A 455 -18.16 -4.55 5.38
CA GLN A 455 -16.92 -4.41 4.61
C GLN A 455 -16.45 -5.76 4.03
N TYR A 456 -16.61 -6.84 4.79
CA TYR A 456 -16.32 -8.19 4.32
C TYR A 456 -17.20 -8.58 3.13
N LEU A 457 -18.51 -8.34 3.18
CA LEU A 457 -19.41 -8.60 2.05
C LEU A 457 -19.01 -7.80 0.80
N ALA A 458 -18.62 -6.54 0.98
CA ALA A 458 -18.09 -5.70 -0.10
C ALA A 458 -16.82 -6.31 -0.73
N HIS A 459 -15.86 -6.78 0.09
CA HIS A 459 -14.67 -7.46 -0.40
C HIS A 459 -14.99 -8.77 -1.13
N VAL A 460 -15.89 -9.62 -0.59
CA VAL A 460 -16.32 -10.85 -1.27
C VAL A 460 -16.96 -10.54 -2.63
N ARG A 461 -17.82 -9.52 -2.70
CA ARG A 461 -18.45 -9.10 -3.96
C ARG A 461 -17.41 -8.67 -5.00
N LEU A 462 -16.43 -7.87 -4.60
CA LEU A 462 -15.42 -7.29 -5.51
C LEU A 462 -14.31 -8.25 -5.89
N LEU A 463 -13.78 -9.01 -4.93
CA LEU A 463 -12.59 -9.83 -5.09
C LEU A 463 -12.92 -11.28 -5.45
N ALA A 464 -14.12 -11.75 -5.12
CA ALA A 464 -14.53 -13.14 -5.38
C ALA A 464 -15.61 -13.25 -6.46
N LEU A 465 -16.77 -12.64 -6.23
CA LEU A 465 -17.94 -12.85 -7.10
C LEU A 465 -17.77 -12.18 -8.47
N LYS A 466 -17.31 -10.92 -8.50
CA LYS A 466 -17.16 -10.18 -9.77
C LYS A 466 -16.11 -10.80 -10.72
N PRO A 467 -14.91 -11.21 -10.27
CA PRO A 467 -13.97 -11.93 -11.12
C PRO A 467 -14.48 -13.30 -11.56
N LEU A 468 -15.15 -14.03 -10.65
CA LEU A 468 -15.75 -15.33 -10.97
C LEU A 468 -16.83 -15.20 -12.06
N TRP A 469 -17.70 -14.20 -11.96
CA TRP A 469 -18.71 -13.92 -12.99
C TRP A 469 -18.08 -13.55 -14.32
N LYS A 470 -17.06 -12.69 -14.33
CA LYS A 470 -16.31 -12.36 -15.56
C LYS A 470 -15.69 -13.59 -16.20
N TYR A 471 -15.10 -14.47 -15.38
CA TYR A 471 -14.51 -15.71 -15.87
C TYR A 471 -15.54 -16.67 -16.46
N ILE A 472 -16.72 -16.81 -15.83
CA ILE A 472 -17.83 -17.62 -16.37
C ILE A 472 -18.32 -17.03 -17.69
N LEU A 473 -18.52 -15.71 -17.74
CA LEU A 473 -19.00 -15.00 -18.95
C LEU A 473 -17.97 -14.97 -20.08
N ALA A 474 -16.66 -15.07 -19.80
CA ALA A 474 -15.63 -15.14 -20.83
C ALA A 474 -15.44 -16.55 -21.43
N LYS A 475 -16.06 -17.57 -20.82
CA LYS A 475 -16.04 -18.97 -21.27
C LYS A 475 -17.31 -19.41 -21.98
N ASN A 476 -18.35 -18.59 -21.95
CA ASN A 476 -19.58 -18.71 -22.73
C ASN A 476 -19.55 -17.67 -23.86
#